data_AF-A0A935X123-F1
#
_entry.id   AF-A0A935X123-F1
#
_cell.length_a   1.000
_cell.length_b   1.000
_cell.length_c   1.000
_cell.angle_alpha   90.00
_cell.angle_beta   90.00
_cell.angle_gamma   90.00
#
_symmetry.space_group_name_H-M   'P 1'
#
loop_
_entity.id
_entity.type
_entity.pdbx_description
1 polymer ?
#
loop_
_entity_poly.entity_id
_entity_poly.type
_entity_poly.pdbx_seq_one_letter_code
_entity_poly.pdbx_strand_id
1 'polypeptide(L)'
;MSNEAIAKRLLEVAEGVLRGTQPSSAFADAVDVHGSAFEGLPRAWLDRLNRLSVQVIEEDVSPLEEQLLGLRNSRASLQEAASMLRALQGSAQQSVQPDRREDAASG
;
A
#
# COMPACT_ATOMS: atom_id res chain seq x y z
N MET A 1 -12.16 4.57 10.60
CA MET A 1 -10.87 5.09 10.07
C MET A 1 -11.09 5.28 8.57
N SER A 2 -10.66 6.36 7.93
CA SER A 2 -10.88 6.49 6.47
C SER A 2 -9.98 5.54 5.69
N ASN A 3 -10.38 5.15 4.48
CA ASN A 3 -9.54 4.37 3.57
C ASN A 3 -8.17 5.02 3.34
N GLU A 4 -8.11 6.35 3.30
CA GLU A 4 -6.87 7.10 3.15
C GLU A 4 -5.94 6.92 4.36
N ALA A 5 -6.48 6.98 5.58
CA ALA A 5 -5.72 6.76 6.80
C ALA A 5 -5.21 5.31 6.90
N ILE A 6 -6.03 4.33 6.50
CA ILE A 6 -5.62 2.92 6.43
C ILE A 6 -4.51 2.75 5.39
N ALA A 7 -4.70 3.29 4.18
CA ALA A 7 -3.71 3.20 3.11
C ALA A 7 -2.38 3.86 3.51
N LYS A 8 -2.44 5.02 4.18
CA LYS A 8 -1.27 5.70 4.73
C LYS A 8 -0.54 4.81 5.74
N ARG A 9 -1.27 4.19 6.66
CA ARG A 9 -0.67 3.32 7.68
C ARG A 9 0.02 2.10 7.05
N LEU A 10 -0.63 1.45 6.09
CA LEU A 10 -0.05 0.32 5.35
C LEU A 10 1.19 0.74 4.53
N LEU A 11 1.17 1.95 3.94
CA LEU A 11 2.31 2.50 3.21
C LEU A 11 3.51 2.79 4.12
N GLU A 12 3.30 3.38 5.29
CA GLU A 12 4.37 3.61 6.27
C GLU A 12 5.10 2.31 6.61
N VAL A 13 4.34 1.23 6.79
CA VAL A 13 4.89 -0.10 7.07
C VAL A 13 5.63 -0.66 5.85
N ALA A 14 5.02 -0.61 4.66
CA ALA A 14 5.64 -1.10 3.43
C ALA A 14 6.98 -0.39 3.14
N GLU A 15 7.03 0.92 3.37
CA GLU A 15 8.28 1.67 3.24
C GLU A 15 9.30 1.33 4.32
N GLY A 16 8.85 1.03 5.54
CA GLY A 16 9.71 0.51 6.60
C GLY A 16 10.38 -0.81 6.21
N VAL A 17 9.63 -1.71 5.58
CA VAL A 17 10.17 -2.97 5.03
C VAL A 17 11.15 -2.71 3.89
N LEU A 18 10.81 -1.82 2.94
CA LEU A 18 11.71 -1.45 1.84
C LEU A 18 13.04 -0.85 2.33
N ARG A 19 13.01 -0.05 3.41
CA ARG A 19 14.20 0.52 4.04
C ARG A 19 14.95 -0.46 4.95
N GLY A 20 14.41 -1.66 5.18
CA GLY A 20 14.98 -2.65 6.10
C GLY A 20 14.85 -2.27 7.58
N THR A 21 13.98 -1.30 7.91
CA THR A 21 13.71 -0.90 9.30
C THR A 21 12.59 -1.73 9.95
N GLN A 22 11.90 -2.56 9.16
CA GLN A 22 10.88 -3.50 9.61
C GLN A 22 11.04 -4.84 8.87
N PRO A 23 10.68 -5.98 9.51
CA PRO A 23 10.69 -7.27 8.85
C PRO A 23 9.55 -7.38 7.83
N SER A 24 9.70 -8.22 6.81
CA SER A 24 8.70 -8.42 5.75
C SER A 24 7.34 -8.85 6.30
N SER A 25 7.31 -9.62 7.39
CA SER A 25 6.07 -10.01 8.09
C SER A 25 5.27 -8.81 8.62
N ALA A 26 5.91 -7.68 8.94
CA ALA A 26 5.21 -6.52 9.49
C ALA A 26 4.16 -5.96 8.52
N PHE A 27 4.41 -6.07 7.21
CA PHE A 27 3.43 -5.65 6.21
C PHE A 27 2.21 -6.56 6.20
N ALA A 28 2.40 -7.88 6.29
CA ALA A 28 1.32 -8.85 6.38
C ALA A 28 0.49 -8.65 7.65
N ASP A 29 1.14 -8.49 8.80
CA ASP A 29 0.47 -8.20 10.07
C ASP A 29 -0.38 -6.94 9.98
N ALA A 30 0.15 -5.89 9.33
CA ALA A 30 -0.58 -4.64 9.17
C ALA A 30 -1.81 -4.80 8.24
N VAL A 31 -1.69 -5.60 7.17
CA VAL A 31 -2.82 -5.94 6.28
C VAL A 31 -3.88 -6.76 7.01
N ASP A 32 -3.50 -7.72 7.85
CA ASP A 32 -4.46 -8.50 8.64
C ASP A 32 -5.22 -7.63 9.65
N VAL A 33 -4.51 -6.72 10.33
CA VAL A 33 -5.11 -5.84 11.35
C VAL A 33 -5.99 -4.76 10.73
N HIS A 34 -5.58 -4.17 9.59
CA HIS A 34 -6.22 -2.98 9.05
C HIS A 34 -6.98 -3.20 7.73
N GLY A 35 -6.68 -4.26 6.98
CA GLY A 35 -7.23 -4.49 5.64
C GLY A 35 -8.74 -4.73 5.62
N SER A 36 -9.30 -5.30 6.68
CA SER A 36 -10.75 -5.49 6.84
C SER A 36 -11.51 -4.18 7.08
N ALA A 37 -10.83 -3.11 7.48
CA ALA A 37 -11.43 -1.81 7.77
C ALA A 37 -11.61 -0.92 6.52
N PHE A 38 -11.18 -1.37 5.34
CA PHE A 38 -11.46 -0.67 4.09
C PHE A 38 -12.95 -0.71 3.74
N GLU A 39 -13.54 0.45 3.46
CA GLU A 39 -14.95 0.58 3.10
C GLU A 39 -15.11 0.87 1.61
N GLY A 40 -16.10 0.26 0.95
CA GLY A 40 -16.46 0.58 -0.44
C GLY A 40 -15.42 0.20 -1.52
N LEU A 41 -14.35 -0.53 -1.17
CA LEU A 41 -13.41 -1.06 -2.15
C LEU A 41 -13.93 -2.36 -2.79
N PRO A 42 -13.64 -2.61 -4.07
CA PRO A 42 -13.99 -3.87 -4.72
C PRO A 42 -13.36 -5.06 -4.00
N ARG A 43 -14.10 -6.16 -3.84
CA ARG A 43 -13.59 -7.37 -3.18
C ARG A 43 -12.30 -7.90 -3.82
N ALA A 44 -12.24 -7.89 -5.16
CA ALA A 44 -11.05 -8.29 -5.91
C ALA A 44 -9.80 -7.44 -5.58
N TRP A 45 -9.99 -6.17 -5.20
CA TRP A 45 -8.89 -5.31 -4.77
C TRP A 45 -8.37 -5.75 -3.40
N LEU A 46 -9.25 -6.03 -2.45
CA LEU A 46 -8.89 -6.52 -1.10
C LEU A 46 -8.22 -7.90 -1.16
N ASP A 47 -8.76 -8.81 -1.97
CA ASP A 47 -8.17 -10.14 -2.17
C ASP A 47 -6.78 -10.04 -2.81
N ARG A 48 -6.56 -9.08 -3.73
CA ARG A 48 -5.24 -8.83 -4.30
C ARG A 48 -4.27 -8.29 -3.26
N LEU A 49 -4.67 -7.31 -2.44
CA LEU A 49 -3.84 -6.79 -1.36
C LEU A 49 -3.43 -7.92 -0.39
N ASN A 50 -4.36 -8.80 -0.03
CA ASN A 50 -4.08 -9.94 0.84
C ASN A 50 -3.15 -10.99 0.20
N ARG A 51 -3.27 -11.23 -1.10
CA ARG A 51 -2.32 -12.13 -1.80
C ARG A 51 -0.91 -11.54 -1.81
N LEU A 52 -0.80 -10.24 -2.10
CA LEU A 52 0.49 -9.55 -2.11
C LEU A 52 1.14 -9.56 -0.72
N SER A 53 0.36 -9.41 0.35
CA SER A 53 0.91 -9.45 1.71
C SER A 53 1.52 -10.81 2.07
N VAL A 54 0.91 -11.91 1.63
CA VAL A 54 1.49 -13.26 1.76
C VAL A 54 2.75 -13.40 0.92
N GLN A 55 2.71 -12.97 -0.35
CA GLN A 55 3.86 -13.05 -1.25
C GLN A 55 5.07 -12.24 -0.76
N VAL A 56 4.85 -11.14 -0.04
CA VAL A 56 5.94 -10.38 0.59
C VAL A 56 6.75 -11.22 1.58
N ILE A 57 6.11 -12.16 2.29
CA ILE A 57 6.81 -13.09 3.18
C ILE A 57 7.55 -14.15 2.35
N GLU A 58 6.93 -14.67 1.29
CA GLU A 58 7.55 -15.67 0.41
C GLU A 58 8.77 -15.13 -0.35
N GLU A 59 8.75 -13.85 -0.69
CA GLU A 59 9.87 -13.13 -1.31
C GLU A 59 10.96 -12.73 -0.29
N ASP A 60 10.72 -12.94 1.01
CA ASP A 60 11.67 -12.59 2.07
C ASP A 60 12.81 -13.61 2.12
N VAL A 61 13.85 -13.31 1.36
CA VAL A 61 15.09 -14.08 1.36
C VAL A 61 16.07 -13.41 2.29
N SER A 62 16.59 -14.16 3.26
CA SER A 62 17.66 -13.69 4.15
C SER A 62 18.99 -13.55 3.41
N PRO A 63 19.91 -12.68 3.86
CA PRO A 63 21.24 -12.56 3.24
C PRO A 63 22.00 -13.89 3.16
N LEU A 64 21.76 -14.78 4.13
CA LEU A 64 22.38 -16.10 4.16
C LEU A 64 21.81 -17.00 3.04
N GLU A 65 20.50 -16.98 2.82
CA GLU A 65 19.86 -17.73 1.72
C GLU A 65 20.26 -17.18 0.36
N GLU A 66 20.41 -15.85 0.21
CA GLU A 66 20.95 -15.27 -1.02
C GLU A 66 22.37 -15.79 -1.31
N GLN A 67 23.23 -15.82 -0.29
CA GLN A 67 24.61 -16.29 -0.42
C GLN A 67 24.72 -17.79 -0.68
N LEU A 68 23.93 -18.62 0.02
CA LEU A 68 24.04 -20.07 -0.05
C LEU A 68 23.26 -20.69 -1.21
N LEU A 69 22.13 -20.10 -1.58
CA LEU A 69 21.19 -20.66 -2.56
C LEU A 69 21.13 -19.85 -3.87
N GLY A 70 21.82 -18.69 -3.93
CA GLY A 70 21.78 -17.81 -5.11
C GLY A 70 20.41 -17.16 -5.35
N LEU A 71 19.56 -17.14 -4.32
CA LEU A 71 18.25 -16.52 -4.35
C LEU A 71 18.39 -14.98 -4.32
N ARG A 72 17.34 -14.28 -4.72
CA ARG A 72 17.27 -12.82 -4.64
C ARG A 72 15.96 -12.39 -4.01
N ASN A 73 16.05 -11.48 -3.06
CA ASN A 73 14.89 -10.80 -2.50
C ASN A 73 14.31 -9.83 -3.55
N SER A 74 13.22 -10.24 -4.21
CA SER A 74 12.63 -9.49 -5.33
C SER A 74 11.89 -8.23 -4.90
N ARG A 75 11.31 -8.22 -3.69
CA ARG A 75 10.44 -7.16 -3.14
C ARG A 75 9.34 -6.69 -4.11
N ALA A 76 8.99 -7.48 -5.11
CA ALA A 76 8.11 -7.08 -6.21
C ALA A 76 6.68 -6.95 -5.69
N SER A 77 6.24 -7.92 -4.88
CA SER A 77 4.91 -7.91 -4.27
C SER A 77 4.72 -6.71 -3.34
N LEU A 78 5.77 -6.32 -2.61
CA LEU A 78 5.73 -5.15 -1.73
C LEU A 78 5.62 -3.84 -2.52
N GLN A 79 6.36 -3.71 -3.63
CA GLN A 79 6.30 -2.55 -4.51
C GLN A 79 4.93 -2.42 -5.20
N GLU A 80 4.35 -3.55 -5.62
CA GLU A 80 3.01 -3.58 -6.18
C GLU A 80 1.96 -3.17 -5.16
N ALA A 81 2.01 -3.71 -3.95
CA ALA A 81 1.10 -3.36 -2.87
C ALA A 81 1.20 -1.86 -2.52
N ALA A 82 2.42 -1.32 -2.41
CA ALA A 82 2.64 0.10 -2.21
C ALA A 82 2.05 0.96 -3.34
N SER A 83 2.15 0.50 -4.60
CA SER A 83 1.57 1.21 -5.74
C SER A 83 0.04 1.25 -5.69
N MET A 84 -0.60 0.12 -5.32
CA MET A 84 -2.05 0.05 -5.12
C MET A 84 -2.51 1.01 -4.01
N LEU A 85 -1.79 1.04 -2.88
CA LEU A 85 -2.14 1.91 -1.75
C LEU A 85 -1.96 3.40 -2.07
N ARG A 86 -0.93 3.76 -2.84
CA ARG A 86 -0.73 5.15 -3.32
C ARG A 86 -1.85 5.60 -4.25
N ALA A 87 -2.40 4.72 -5.08
CA ALA A 87 -3.54 5.06 -5.94
C ALA A 87 -4.78 5.48 -5.13
N LEU A 88 -4.98 4.91 -3.93
CA LEU A 88 -6.04 5.32 -3.02
C LEU A 88 -5.80 6.71 -2.42
N GLN A 89 -4.55 7.09 -2.17
CA GLN A 89 -4.19 8.43 -1.69
C GLN A 89 -4.30 9.49 -2.79
N GLY A 90 -3.89 9.17 -4.02
CA GLY A 90 -3.98 10.09 -5.16
C GLY A 90 -5.40 10.38 -5.62
N SER A 91 -6.33 9.44 -5.41
CA SER A 91 -7.74 9.61 -5.78
C SER A 91 -8.47 10.64 -4.91
N ALA A 92 -8.02 10.88 -3.67
CA ALA A 92 -8.63 11.86 -2.77
C ALA A 92 -8.31 13.32 -3.17
N GLN A 93 -7.19 13.56 -3.86
CA GLN A 93 -6.72 14.91 -4.23
C GLN A 93 -7.43 15.51 -5.46
N GLN A 94 -8.14 14.72 -6.27
CA GLN A 94 -8.86 15.23 -7.45
C GLN A 94 -10.27 15.75 -7.16
N SER A 95 -10.83 15.44 -5.99
CA SER A 95 -12.18 15.86 -5.57
C SER A 95 -12.26 17.24 -4.92
N VAL A 96 -11.14 17.95 -4.76
CA VAL A 96 -11.08 19.28 -4.13
C VAL A 96 -10.58 20.32 -5.13
N GLN A 97 -11.34 20.54 -6.19
CA GLN A 97 -11.24 21.76 -6.99
C GLN A 97 -12.61 22.47 -6.94
N PRO A 98 -12.79 23.49 -6.08
CA PRO A 98 -14.00 24.30 -6.14
C PRO A 98 -13.97 25.10 -7.44
N ASP A 99 -15.01 24.91 -8.24
CA ASP A 99 -15.35 25.66 -9.45
C ASP A 99 -15.48 27.15 -9.09
N ARG A 100 -14.38 27.89 -9.10
CA ARG A 100 -14.42 29.35 -9.13
C ARG A 100 -14.69 29.78 -10.55
N ARG A 101 -15.96 29.69 -10.96
CA ARG A 101 -16.49 30.65 -11.92
C ARG A 101 -16.76 31.92 -11.12
N GLU A 102 -15.81 32.83 -11.20
CA GLU A 102 -16.04 34.23 -10.87
C GLU A 102 -17.24 34.73 -11.68
N ASP A 103 -18.34 35.00 -10.98
CA ASP A 103 -19.42 35.84 -11.49
C ASP A 103 -18.89 37.25 -11.67
N ALA A 104 -18.19 37.45 -12.78
CA ALA A 104 -17.88 38.77 -13.34
C ALA A 104 -18.97 39.12 -14.35
N ALA A 105 -20.11 39.60 -13.86
CA ALA A 105 -21.03 40.43 -14.65
C ALA A 105 -21.81 41.33 -13.69
N SER A 106 -21.19 42.46 -13.37
CA SER A 106 -21.81 43.61 -12.72
C SER A 106 -23.08 44.06 -13.46
N GLY A 107 -24.14 44.28 -12.70
CA GLY A 107 -25.29 45.12 -13.07
C GLY A 107 -25.47 46.20 -12.02
#